data_AF-A0A4U2Z778-F1
#
_entry.id   AF-A0A4U2Z778-F1
#
_cell.length_a   1.000
_cell.length_b   1.000
_cell.length_c   1.000
_cell.angle_alpha   90.00
_cell.angle_beta   90.00
_cell.angle_gamma   90.00
#
_symmetry.space_group_name_H-M   'P 1'
#
loop_
_entity.id
_entity.type
_entity.pdbx_description
1 polymer ?
#
loop_
_entity_poly.entity_id
_entity_poly.type
_entity_poly.pdbx_seq_one_letter_code
_entity_poly.pdbx_strand_id
1 'polypeptide(L)' 'MTDRISVQPTPIQRNSKDVAIELLKLHVSRGPVEPEHIEELYTKYYSLAETLSKTPASKLLKFIPTETKEILISK' A
#
# COMPACT_ATOMS: atom_id res chain seq x y z
N MET A 1 2.10 9.50 -40.11
CA MET A 1 1.35 8.33 -39.61
C MET A 1 1.81 8.13 -38.19
N THR A 2 0.97 8.41 -37.21
CA THR A 2 1.33 8.26 -35.78
C THR A 2 0.83 6.89 -35.37
N ASP A 3 1.73 5.91 -35.38
CA ASP A 3 1.45 4.56 -34.91
C ASP A 3 0.94 4.62 -33.47
N ARG A 4 -0.18 3.95 -33.22
CA ARG A 4 -0.80 3.86 -31.90
C ARG A 4 0.11 3.03 -30.99
N ILE A 5 1.01 3.69 -30.27
CA ILE A 5 1.83 3.03 -29.25
C ILE A 5 0.92 2.65 -28.08
N SER A 6 0.42 1.42 -28.09
CA SER A 6 -0.28 0.83 -26.94
C SER A 6 0.75 0.43 -25.89
N VAL A 7 1.21 1.38 -25.08
CA VAL A 7 1.96 1.06 -23.87
C VAL A 7 0.99 0.41 -22.88
N GLN A 8 1.15 -0.88 -22.61
CA GLN A 8 0.58 -1.44 -21.39
C GLN A 8 1.32 -0.76 -20.23
N PRO A 9 0.64 0.03 -19.38
CA PRO A 9 1.32 0.66 -18.27
C PRO A 9 1.89 -0.46 -17.40
N THR A 10 3.21 -0.48 -17.25
CA THR A 10 3.86 -1.34 -16.26
C THR A 10 3.19 -1.01 -14.93
N PRO A 11 2.56 -1.98 -14.24
CA PRO A 11 1.95 -1.70 -12.95
C PRO A 11 3.02 -1.04 -12.08
N ILE A 12 2.70 0.11 -11.50
CA ILE A 12 3.61 0.77 -10.55
C ILE A 12 3.96 -0.26 -9.48
N GLN A 13 5.20 -0.74 -9.49
CA GLN A 13 5.72 -1.65 -8.49
C GLN A 13 6.03 -0.82 -7.25
N ARG A 14 4.99 -0.49 -6.46
CA ARG A 14 5.19 0.18 -5.16
C ARG A 14 6.01 -0.73 -4.27
N ASN A 15 7.21 -0.26 -3.91
CA ASN A 15 8.04 -0.96 -2.94
C ASN A 15 7.56 -0.63 -1.52
N SER A 16 7.86 -1.51 -0.56
CA SER A 16 7.40 -1.37 0.84
C SER A 16 7.90 -0.08 1.51
N LYS A 17 9.04 0.49 1.06
CA LYS A 17 9.59 1.75 1.60
C LYS A 17 8.75 2.94 1.16
N ASP A 18 8.37 2.99 -0.12
CA ASP A 18 7.51 4.04 -0.65
C ASP A 18 6.16 4.05 0.07
N VAL A 19 5.57 2.86 0.27
CA VAL A 19 4.32 2.70 1.02
C VAL A 19 4.48 3.18 2.46
N ALA A 20 5.60 2.86 3.12
CA ALA A 20 5.87 3.32 4.48
C ALA A 20 5.95 4.84 4.57
N ILE A 21 6.61 5.50 3.61
CA ILE A 21 6.70 6.96 3.54
C ILE A 21 5.33 7.59 3.27
N GLU A 22 4.52 7.02 2.39
CA GLU A 22 3.16 7.50 2.13
C GLU A 22 2.29 7.41 3.40
N LEU A 23 2.36 6.30 4.13
CA LEU A 23 1.64 6.12 5.40
C LEU A 23 2.11 7.09 6.48
N LEU A 24 3.42 7.32 6.58
CA LEU A 24 3.99 8.30 7.49
C LEU A 24 3.49 9.72 7.17
N LYS A 25 3.54 10.12 5.89
CA LYS A 25 3.01 11.42 5.42
C LYS A 25 1.53 11.56 5.77
N LEU A 26 0.74 10.50 5.55
CA LEU A 26 -0.67 10.51 5.91
C LEU A 26 -0.88 10.66 7.42
N HIS A 27 -0.07 10.00 8.26
CA HIS A 27 -0.14 10.17 9.72
C HIS A 27 0.14 11.62 10.12
N VAL A 28 1.26 12.18 9.66
CA VAL A 28 1.67 13.55 9.98
C VAL A 28 0.66 14.58 9.45
N SER A 29 -0.03 14.29 8.36
CA SER A 29 -1.10 15.17 7.85
C SER A 29 -2.33 15.25 8.77
N ARG A 30 -2.52 14.29 9.69
CA ARG A 30 -3.66 14.24 10.61
C ARG A 30 -3.40 14.96 11.94
N GLY A 31 -2.16 15.32 12.23
CA GLY A 31 -1.80 16.02 13.45
C GLY A 31 -0.28 16.14 13.63
N PRO A 32 0.17 17.07 14.50
CA PRO A 32 1.58 17.22 14.80
C PRO A 32 2.14 15.92 15.41
N VAL A 33 3.35 15.59 15.00
CA VAL A 33 4.12 14.44 15.47
C VAL A 33 5.47 14.96 15.91
N GLU A 34 5.86 14.64 17.14
CA GLU A 34 7.19 15.00 17.63
C GLU A 34 8.28 14.32 16.79
N PRO A 35 9.36 15.04 16.41
CA PRO A 35 10.43 14.48 15.58
C PRO A 35 10.98 13.15 16.08
N GLU A 36 11.04 12.98 17.39
CA GLU A 36 11.51 11.78 18.10
C GLU A 36 10.68 10.52 17.76
N HIS A 37 9.41 10.67 17.42
CA HIS A 37 8.52 9.55 17.09
C HIS A 37 8.51 9.20 15.59
N ILE A 38 9.15 10.00 14.74
CA ILE A 38 9.12 9.79 13.29
C ILE A 38 9.80 8.46 12.92
N GLU A 39 10.93 8.14 13.55
CA GLU A 39 11.66 6.90 13.30
C GLU A 39 10.82 5.67 13.68
N GLU A 40 10.16 5.72 14.84
CA GLU A 40 9.29 4.64 15.30
C GLU A 40 8.09 4.45 14.37
N LEU A 41 7.44 5.55 13.97
CA LEU A 41 6.31 5.51 13.03
C LEU A 41 6.72 4.97 11.67
N TYR A 42 7.85 5.42 11.12
CA TYR A 42 8.37 4.89 9.87
C TYR A 42 8.62 3.38 9.97
N THR A 43 9.29 2.94 11.04
CA THR A 43 9.62 1.53 11.26
C THR A 43 8.36 0.68 11.37
N LYS A 44 7.34 1.17 12.08
CA LYS A 44 6.02 0.53 12.19
C LYS A 44 5.36 0.38 10.82
N TYR A 45 5.34 1.44 10.02
CA TYR A 45 4.69 1.40 8.71
C TYR A 45 5.45 0.56 7.69
N TYR A 46 6.78 0.59 7.72
CA TYR A 46 7.60 -0.28 6.90
C TYR A 46 7.39 -1.75 7.25
N SER A 47 7.42 -2.09 8.54
CA SER A 47 7.19 -3.46 9.01
C SER A 47 5.80 -3.95 8.60
N LEU A 48 4.79 -3.09 8.68
CA LEU A 48 3.43 -3.40 8.23
C LEU A 48 3.40 -3.67 6.72
N ALA A 49 3.95 -2.76 5.90
CA ALA A 49 3.95 -2.88 4.45
C ALA A 49 4.70 -4.13 3.98
N GLU A 50 5.87 -4.40 4.56
CA GLU A 50 6.71 -5.56 4.23
C GLU A 50 6.08 -6.89 4.67
N THR A 51 5.40 -6.89 5.81
CA THR A 51 4.68 -8.10 6.27
C THR A 51 3.50 -8.40 5.36
N LEU A 52 2.71 -7.37 5.00
CA LEU A 52 1.53 -7.54 4.16
C LEU A 52 1.90 -7.90 2.72
N SER A 53 2.99 -7.36 2.17
CA SER A 53 3.46 -7.69 0.81
C SER A 53 3.86 -9.17 0.67
N LYS A 54 4.33 -9.79 1.76
CA LYS A 54 4.69 -11.21 1.84
C LYS A 54 3.54 -12.10 2.32
N THR A 55 2.42 -11.52 2.76
CA THR A 55 1.29 -12.29 3.29
C THR A 55 0.42 -12.79 2.13
N PRO A 56 0.09 -14.10 2.07
CA PRO A 56 -0.78 -14.63 1.03
C PRO A 56 -2.14 -13.93 1.00
N ALA A 57 -2.64 -13.62 -0.20
CA ALA A 57 -3.93 -12.96 -0.38
C ALA A 57 -5.08 -13.67 0.35
N SER A 58 -5.08 -15.01 0.38
CA SER A 58 -6.07 -15.81 1.12
C SER A 58 -6.17 -15.46 2.60
N LYS A 59 -5.03 -15.12 3.24
CA LYS A 59 -5.00 -14.66 4.64
C LYS A 59 -5.47 -13.23 4.79
N LEU A 60 -5.36 -12.40 3.75
CA LEU A 60 -5.79 -11.00 3.77
C LEU A 60 -7.28 -10.84 3.46
N LEU A 61 -7.84 -11.72 2.63
CA LEU A 61 -9.27 -11.72 2.26
C LEU A 61 -10.20 -11.79 3.49
N LYS A 62 -9.74 -12.35 4.61
CA LYS A 62 -10.55 -12.39 5.84
C LYS A 62 -10.80 -11.01 6.47
N PHE A 63 -9.97 -10.02 6.16
CA PHE A 63 -10.08 -8.65 6.68
C PHE A 63 -10.90 -7.72 5.77
N ILE A 64 -11.27 -8.19 4.59
CA ILE A 64 -12.09 -7.43 3.64
C ILE A 64 -13.57 -7.66 3.98
N PRO A 65 -14.45 -6.63 3.93
CA PRO A 65 -15.89 -6.81 4.04
C PRO A 65 -16.46 -7.72 2.94
N THR A 66 -17.52 -8.47 3.24
CA THR A 66 -18.11 -9.46 2.32
C THR A 66 -18.50 -8.83 0.97
N GLU A 67 -19.10 -7.65 1.02
CA GLU A 67 -19.53 -6.85 -0.15
C GLU A 67 -18.39 -6.57 -1.13
N THR A 68 -17.17 -6.34 -0.62
CA THR A 68 -16.00 -6.04 -1.47
C THR A 68 -15.35 -7.31 -2.01
N LYS A 69 -15.50 -8.47 -1.34
CA LYS A 69 -14.97 -9.75 -1.83
C LYS A 69 -15.67 -10.20 -3.11
N GLU A 70 -16.97 -9.98 -3.20
CA GLU A 70 -17.77 -10.35 -4.38
C GLU A 70 -17.26 -9.65 -5.65
N ILE A 71 -16.85 -8.38 -5.53
CA ILE A 71 -16.29 -7.59 -6.64
C ILE A 71 -14.90 -8.11 -7.06
N LEU A 72 -14.08 -8.56 -6.11
CA LEU A 72 -12.73 -9.05 -6.37
C LEU A 72 -12.68 -10.46 -6.95
N ILE A 73 -13.67 -11.30 -6.63
CA ILE A 73 -13.75 -12.70 -7.12
C ILE A 73 -14.47 -12.77 -8.49
N SER A 74 -15.27 -11.75 -8.84
CA SER A 74 -16.01 -11.65 -10.10
C SER A 74 -15.15 -11.22 -11.32
N LYS A 75 -13.85 -10.97 -11.15
CA LYS A 75 -12.91 -10.61 -12.23
C LYS A 75 -11.87 -11.70 -12.41
#